data_AF-A0A2K6FYP4-F1
#
_entry.id   AF-A0A2K6FYP4-F1
#
_cell.length_a   1.000
_cell.length_b   1.000
_cell.length_c   1.000
_cell.angle_alpha   90.00
_cell.angle_beta   90.00
_cell.angle_gamma   90.00
#
_symmetry.space_group_name_H-M   'P 1'
#
loop_
_entity.id
_entity.type
_entity.pdbx_description
1 polymer ?
#
loop_
_entity_poly.entity_id
_entity_poly.type
_entity_poly.pdbx_seq_one_letter_code
_entity_poly.pdbx_strand_id
1 'polypeptide(L)'
;MPSVEELYRNYGILADATEQVGQTLGGLFSQILQGEDIVRERAIKFLSTKLKTLPDEVLTKEVEELILTESKKVLEDVTGEEFVLFMKILSGLKSLQTVSGRQQLVELVAEQADLEQTFNPSDPDCVDRLLQCTRQAVPLFSKNVHSTRFVTYFCEQVLPNLGTLTTPVEGLDIQLEVLKLLAEMSSFCGDMEKLESNLRKLFDKLLEYMPLPPEEAENGENAGNEEPKLQFSYVECLLYSFHQLGRKLPDFLTAKLNAEKLKDFKIRLQYFARGLQVYIRQLRLALQGKTGEALKTEENKIKVVALKITNNINVLIKDLFHIPPSYKSTVTLSWKPVQKVEMGQKRATEDTTSGSPPKKSPAGPKRDARQIYNPPSGKYSSNLSNFNYERSLQGK
;
A
#
# COMPACT_ATOMS: atom_id res chain seq x y z
N MET A 1 23.58 30.05 7.31
CA MET A 1 24.38 29.67 8.49
C MET A 1 23.50 29.92 9.70
N PRO A 2 23.17 28.92 10.53
CA PRO A 2 22.44 29.15 11.77
C PRO A 2 23.22 30.12 12.66
N SER A 3 22.53 30.93 13.46
CA SER A 3 23.20 31.88 14.35
C SER A 3 23.97 31.14 15.45
N VAL A 4 25.00 31.77 16.02
CA VAL A 4 25.76 31.18 17.14
C VAL A 4 24.83 30.91 18.34
N GLU A 5 23.83 31.75 18.58
CA GLU A 5 22.78 31.51 19.60
C GLU A 5 21.88 30.32 19.27
N GLU A 6 21.50 30.11 18.00
CA GLU A 6 20.73 28.94 17.56
C GLU A 6 21.56 27.65 17.70
N LEU A 7 22.87 27.73 17.47
CA LEU A 7 23.79 26.63 17.72
C LEU A 7 23.84 26.33 19.23
N TYR A 8 24.05 27.32 20.09
CA TYR A 8 24.07 27.08 21.54
C TYR A 8 22.73 26.59 22.11
N ARG A 9 21.58 27.10 21.66
CA ARG A 9 20.27 26.60 22.12
C ARG A 9 20.00 25.18 21.64
N ASN A 10 20.18 24.90 20.36
CA ASN A 10 19.84 23.59 19.82
C ASN A 10 20.84 22.51 20.28
N TYR A 11 22.13 22.82 20.29
CA TYR A 11 23.16 21.87 20.71
C TYR A 11 23.31 21.81 22.23
N GLY A 12 22.96 22.86 22.98
CA GLY A 12 22.85 22.82 24.44
C GLY A 12 21.71 21.90 24.90
N ILE A 13 20.51 22.02 24.31
CA ILE A 13 19.40 21.10 24.58
C ILE A 13 19.74 19.66 24.18
N LEU A 14 20.50 19.46 23.09
CA LEU A 14 20.97 18.12 22.69
C LEU A 14 22.03 17.56 23.66
N ALA A 15 22.96 18.38 24.16
CA ALA A 15 23.96 17.97 25.13
C ALA A 15 23.31 17.61 26.48
N ASP A 16 22.41 18.45 26.98
CA ASP A 16 21.64 18.17 28.19
C ASP A 16 20.72 16.96 28.01
N ALA A 17 20.14 16.79 26.80
CA ALA A 17 19.40 15.58 26.47
C ALA A 17 20.29 14.34 26.59
N THR A 18 21.56 14.35 26.17
CA THR A 18 22.40 13.14 26.30
C THR A 18 22.70 12.71 27.74
N GLU A 19 22.72 13.64 28.71
CA GLU A 19 22.95 13.31 30.12
C GLU A 19 21.65 13.10 30.92
N GLN A 20 20.55 13.77 30.56
CA GLN A 20 19.27 13.75 31.31
C GLN A 20 18.03 13.77 30.39
N VAL A 21 18.01 12.92 29.34
CA VAL A 21 16.95 12.87 28.30
C VAL A 21 15.54 12.99 28.86
N GLY A 22 15.23 12.22 29.91
CA GLY A 22 13.90 12.18 30.50
C GLY A 22 13.45 13.52 31.08
N GLN A 23 14.36 14.27 31.72
CA GLN A 23 14.04 15.60 32.26
C GLN A 23 13.86 16.62 31.14
N THR A 24 14.74 16.58 30.13
CA THR A 24 14.64 17.46 28.94
C THR A 24 13.32 17.22 28.19
N LEU A 25 12.92 15.96 28.00
CA LEU A 25 11.63 15.61 27.40
C LEU A 25 10.46 16.05 28.29
N GLY A 26 10.55 15.87 29.60
CA GLY A 26 9.53 16.34 30.53
C GLY A 26 9.30 17.87 30.43
N GLY A 27 10.39 18.64 30.34
CA GLY A 27 10.32 20.08 30.11
C GLY A 27 9.69 20.45 28.77
N LEU A 28 10.08 19.75 27.69
CA LEU A 28 9.51 19.97 26.35
C LEU A 28 8.01 19.67 26.31
N PHE A 29 7.58 18.51 26.82
CA PHE A 29 6.17 18.14 26.86
C PHE A 29 5.35 19.03 27.78
N SER A 30 5.92 19.53 28.88
CA SER A 30 5.25 20.54 29.72
C SER A 30 4.96 21.82 28.94
N GLN A 31 5.91 22.29 28.12
CA GLN A 31 5.69 23.46 27.26
C GLN A 31 4.71 23.17 26.12
N ILE A 32 4.65 21.94 25.61
CA ILE A 32 3.66 21.55 24.59
C ILE A 32 2.25 21.56 25.20
N LEU A 33 2.07 21.03 26.42
CA LEU A 33 0.75 20.89 27.04
C LEU A 33 0.24 22.17 27.71
N GLN A 34 1.14 23.03 28.22
CA GLN A 34 0.77 24.16 29.08
C GLN A 34 1.39 25.49 28.65
N GLY A 35 2.33 25.47 27.70
CA GLY A 35 3.01 26.68 27.22
C GLY A 35 2.18 27.48 26.22
N GLU A 36 2.74 28.61 25.79
CA GLU A 36 2.15 29.45 24.74
C GLU A 36 2.24 28.77 23.36
N ASP A 37 1.30 29.05 22.46
CA ASP A 37 1.21 28.44 21.12
C ASP A 37 2.52 28.47 20.33
N ILE A 38 3.24 29.59 20.37
CA ILE A 38 4.54 29.75 19.67
C ILE A 38 5.58 28.79 20.25
N VAL A 39 5.56 28.57 21.57
CA VAL A 39 6.49 27.66 22.24
C VAL A 39 6.09 26.21 21.96
N ARG A 40 4.79 25.89 22.00
CA ARG A 40 4.25 24.58 21.64
C ARG A 40 4.65 24.19 20.22
N GLU A 41 4.42 25.05 19.24
CA GLU A 41 4.77 24.81 17.84
C GLU A 41 6.28 24.54 17.67
N ARG A 42 7.12 25.38 18.30
CA ARG A 42 8.58 25.23 18.26
C ARG A 42 9.06 23.94 18.92
N ALA A 43 8.46 23.55 20.04
CA ALA A 43 8.80 22.32 20.74
C ALA A 43 8.45 21.07 19.91
N ILE A 44 7.26 21.04 19.29
CA ILE A 44 6.85 19.94 18.39
C ILE A 44 7.79 19.85 17.18
N LYS A 45 8.12 20.99 16.55
CA LYS A 45 9.08 21.03 15.42
C LYS A 45 10.49 20.59 15.85
N PHE A 46 10.92 20.95 17.05
CA PHE A 46 12.19 20.49 17.62
C PHE A 46 12.20 18.96 17.74
N LEU A 47 11.19 18.37 18.38
CA LEU A 47 11.06 16.90 18.51
C LEU A 47 11.07 16.23 17.12
N SER A 48 10.28 16.73 16.17
CA SER A 48 10.17 16.16 14.81
C SER A 48 11.48 16.17 14.00
N THR A 49 12.40 17.09 14.31
CA THR A 49 13.63 17.28 13.53
C THR A 49 14.88 16.77 14.24
N LYS A 50 14.94 16.88 15.57
CA LYS A 50 16.14 16.61 16.37
C LYS A 50 16.17 15.25 17.03
N LEU A 51 15.01 14.63 17.28
CA LEU A 51 14.97 13.33 17.95
C LEU A 51 15.75 12.26 17.18
N LYS A 52 15.58 12.22 15.85
CA LYS A 52 16.33 11.33 14.95
C LYS A 52 17.85 11.59 14.87
N THR A 53 18.34 12.70 15.44
CA THR A 53 19.77 13.04 15.45
C THR A 53 20.46 12.59 16.73
N LEU A 54 19.69 12.15 17.74
CA LEU A 54 20.23 11.60 18.96
C LEU A 54 20.81 10.19 18.71
N PRO A 55 21.92 9.82 19.38
CA PRO A 55 22.44 8.46 19.34
C PRO A 55 21.43 7.44 19.87
N ASP A 56 21.50 6.22 19.35
CA ASP A 56 20.63 5.11 19.78
C ASP A 56 20.79 4.74 21.26
N GLU A 57 21.97 4.99 21.83
CA GLU A 57 22.27 4.78 23.26
C GLU A 57 21.46 5.71 24.15
N VAL A 58 21.04 6.86 23.61
CA VAL A 58 20.28 7.90 24.29
C VAL A 58 18.77 7.65 24.16
N LEU A 59 18.32 7.19 22.98
CA LEU A 59 16.93 6.78 22.74
C LEU A 59 16.68 5.35 23.23
N THR A 60 16.81 5.15 24.53
CA THR A 60 16.50 3.86 25.17
C THR A 60 15.01 3.55 25.09
N LYS A 61 14.65 2.29 25.36
CA LYS A 61 13.24 1.86 25.37
C LYS A 61 12.37 2.68 26.35
N GLU A 62 12.90 3.00 27.53
CA GLU A 62 12.21 3.80 28.54
C GLU A 62 11.95 5.23 28.06
N VAL A 63 12.92 5.81 27.33
CA VAL A 63 12.79 7.13 26.71
C VAL A 63 11.72 7.10 25.61
N GLU A 64 11.72 6.08 24.74
CA GLU A 64 10.69 5.94 23.71
C GLU A 64 9.29 5.75 24.32
N GLU A 65 9.17 5.01 25.43
CA GLU A 65 7.92 4.82 26.17
C GLU A 65 7.42 6.12 26.81
N LEU A 66 8.33 6.95 27.35
CA LEU A 66 8.01 8.29 27.82
C LEU A 66 7.48 9.17 26.67
N ILE A 67 8.17 9.18 25.53
CA ILE A 67 7.75 9.96 24.35
C ILE A 67 6.36 9.53 23.89
N LEU A 68 6.10 8.23 23.80
CA LEU A 68 4.78 7.70 23.44
C LEU A 68 3.71 8.14 24.44
N THR A 69 3.97 8.00 25.73
CA THR A 69 3.03 8.33 26.80
C THR A 69 2.65 9.80 26.78
N GLU A 70 3.63 10.70 26.72
CA GLU A 70 3.37 12.13 26.67
C GLU A 70 2.73 12.55 25.35
N SER A 71 3.15 11.97 24.22
CA SER A 71 2.52 12.26 22.92
C SER A 71 1.04 11.87 22.89
N LYS A 72 0.64 10.77 23.53
CA LYS A 72 -0.78 10.39 23.64
C LYS A 72 -1.62 11.45 24.35
N LYS A 73 -1.10 12.07 25.41
CA LYS A 73 -1.78 13.18 26.09
C LYS A 73 -1.92 14.38 25.17
N VAL A 74 -0.87 14.70 24.42
CA VAL A 74 -0.91 15.81 23.46
C VAL A 74 -1.95 15.54 22.38
N LEU A 75 -2.01 14.31 21.85
CA LEU A 75 -2.94 13.86 20.80
C LEU A 75 -4.42 13.96 21.19
N GLU A 76 -4.76 14.15 22.47
CA GLU A 76 -6.14 14.43 22.89
C GLU A 76 -6.66 15.78 22.33
N ASP A 77 -5.76 16.74 22.11
CA ASP A 77 -6.06 18.05 21.51
C ASP A 77 -4.90 18.51 20.60
N VAL A 78 -5.01 18.15 19.32
CA VAL A 78 -4.04 18.52 18.28
C VAL A 78 -4.72 19.04 17.03
N THR A 79 -4.05 19.98 16.37
CA THR A 79 -4.39 20.34 15.00
C THR A 79 -3.95 19.24 14.01
N GLY A 80 -4.46 19.28 12.79
CA GLY A 80 -4.04 18.34 11.74
C GLY A 80 -2.53 18.41 11.42
N GLU A 81 -1.93 19.60 11.45
CA GLU A 81 -0.49 19.77 11.22
C GLU A 81 0.34 19.16 12.35
N GLU A 82 -0.06 19.38 13.60
CA GLU A 82 0.58 18.78 14.77
C GLU A 82 0.46 17.26 14.74
N PHE A 83 -0.71 16.73 14.37
CA PHE A 83 -0.92 15.29 14.22
C PHE A 83 0.07 14.66 13.25
N VAL A 84 0.31 15.27 12.08
CA VAL A 84 1.32 14.79 11.12
C VAL A 84 2.73 14.80 11.72
N LEU A 85 3.08 15.83 12.48
CA LEU A 85 4.38 15.91 13.15
C LEU A 85 4.54 14.82 14.21
N PHE A 86 3.51 14.57 15.02
CA PHE A 86 3.52 13.50 16.01
C PHE A 86 3.57 12.11 15.39
N MET A 87 2.82 11.84 14.32
CA MET A 87 2.91 10.56 13.61
C MET A 87 4.29 10.31 13.03
N LYS A 88 4.98 11.37 12.57
CA LYS A 88 6.38 11.30 12.14
C LYS A 88 7.35 11.06 13.31
N ILE A 89 7.12 11.68 14.46
CA ILE A 89 7.93 11.46 15.68
C ILE A 89 7.79 9.99 16.12
N LEU A 90 6.55 9.53 16.30
CA LEU A 90 6.23 8.23 16.86
C LEU A 90 6.64 7.08 15.92
N SER A 91 6.40 7.18 14.61
CA SER A 91 6.86 6.16 13.64
C SER A 91 8.39 6.09 13.49
N GLY A 92 9.10 7.13 13.96
CA GLY A 92 10.56 7.15 14.04
C GLY A 92 11.14 6.35 15.21
N LEU A 93 10.32 6.02 16.22
CA LEU A 93 10.76 5.27 17.39
C LEU A 93 10.91 3.78 17.06
N LYS A 94 12.02 3.16 17.46
CA LYS A 94 12.36 1.77 17.11
C LYS A 94 11.37 0.78 17.71
N SER A 95 10.93 1.00 18.94
CA SER A 95 9.89 0.20 19.60
C SER A 95 8.57 0.20 18.82
N LEU A 96 8.25 1.32 18.16
CA LEU A 96 7.02 1.50 17.39
C LEU A 96 7.12 1.05 15.91
N GLN A 97 8.31 0.67 15.44
CA GLN A 97 8.50 0.06 14.11
C GLN A 97 8.19 -1.45 14.08
N THR A 98 8.01 -2.07 15.25
CA THR A 98 7.58 -3.46 15.37
C THR A 98 6.15 -3.67 14.84
N VAL A 99 5.71 -4.92 14.66
CA VAL A 99 4.32 -5.21 14.25
C VAL A 99 3.33 -4.68 15.29
N SER A 100 3.57 -4.95 16.57
CA SER A 100 2.73 -4.46 17.67
C SER A 100 2.77 -2.92 17.76
N GLY A 101 3.96 -2.33 17.63
CA GLY A 101 4.14 -0.89 17.61
C GLY A 101 3.35 -0.18 16.50
N ARG A 102 3.46 -0.68 15.27
CA ARG A 102 2.68 -0.16 14.14
C ARG A 102 1.18 -0.37 14.30
N GLN A 103 0.76 -1.47 14.93
CA GLN A 103 -0.65 -1.68 15.25
C GLN A 103 -1.17 -0.63 16.25
N GLN A 104 -0.38 -0.27 17.27
CA GLN A 104 -0.72 0.81 18.19
C GLN A 104 -0.81 2.16 17.47
N LEU A 105 0.12 2.44 16.55
CA LEU A 105 0.07 3.66 15.74
C LEU A 105 -1.16 3.72 14.84
N VAL A 106 -1.56 2.59 14.23
CA VAL A 106 -2.79 2.51 13.43
C VAL A 106 -4.02 2.77 14.30
N GLU A 107 -4.04 2.29 15.54
CA GLU A 107 -5.14 2.54 16.48
C GLU A 107 -5.24 4.03 16.83
N LEU A 108 -4.12 4.68 17.15
CA LEU A 108 -4.09 6.13 17.38
C LEU A 108 -4.61 6.92 16.17
N VAL A 109 -4.27 6.50 14.95
CA VAL A 109 -4.79 7.15 13.73
C VAL A 109 -6.28 6.88 13.55
N ALA A 110 -6.78 5.70 13.92
CA ALA A 110 -8.20 5.38 13.83
C ALA A 110 -9.03 6.16 14.86
N GLU A 111 -8.51 6.33 16.08
CA GLU A 111 -9.06 7.21 17.12
C GLU A 111 -9.09 8.67 16.62
N GLN A 112 -7.97 9.17 16.07
CA GLN A 112 -7.91 10.53 15.53
C GLN A 112 -8.83 10.73 14.32
N ALA A 113 -9.01 9.71 13.47
CA ALA A 113 -9.91 9.76 12.32
C ALA A 113 -11.39 9.66 12.72
N ASP A 114 -11.68 9.23 13.95
CA ASP A 114 -13.03 9.00 14.48
C ASP A 114 -13.90 8.13 13.56
N LEU A 115 -13.42 6.92 13.27
CA LEU A 115 -14.07 6.00 12.31
C LEU A 115 -15.44 5.48 12.75
N GLU A 116 -15.91 5.81 13.96
CA GLU A 116 -17.25 5.46 14.42
C GLU A 116 -18.28 6.55 14.09
N GLN A 117 -17.82 7.76 13.75
CA GLN A 117 -18.64 8.90 13.39
C GLN A 117 -19.13 8.81 11.93
N THR A 118 -20.37 9.22 11.67
CA THR A 118 -20.91 9.29 10.30
C THR A 118 -20.18 10.31 9.45
N PHE A 119 -19.89 9.98 8.19
CA PHE A 119 -19.18 10.86 7.28
C PHE A 119 -20.09 11.99 6.76
N ASN A 120 -19.63 13.23 6.85
CA ASN A 120 -20.30 14.40 6.27
C ASN A 120 -19.50 14.93 5.06
N PRO A 121 -19.92 14.64 3.82
CA PRO A 121 -19.18 15.06 2.62
C PRO A 121 -19.24 16.56 2.33
N SER A 122 -20.17 17.30 2.96
CA SER A 122 -20.33 18.74 2.78
C SER A 122 -19.46 19.57 3.73
N ASP A 123 -18.87 18.93 4.74
CA ASP A 123 -17.99 19.57 5.71
C ASP A 123 -16.52 19.34 5.31
N PRO A 124 -15.80 20.38 4.83
CA PRO A 124 -14.40 20.25 4.43
C PRO A 124 -13.50 19.75 5.56
N ASP A 125 -13.78 20.12 6.81
CA ASP A 125 -12.96 19.72 7.95
C ASP A 125 -13.09 18.21 8.20
N CYS A 126 -14.30 17.65 8.03
CA CYS A 126 -14.55 16.22 8.09
C CYS A 126 -13.78 15.47 7.00
N VAL A 127 -13.81 15.97 5.76
CA VAL A 127 -13.11 15.38 4.62
C VAL A 127 -11.59 15.44 4.81
N ASP A 128 -11.06 16.61 5.15
CA ASP A 128 -9.62 16.84 5.30
C ASP A 128 -9.05 16.02 6.47
N ARG A 129 -9.75 15.98 7.61
CA ARG A 129 -9.39 15.14 8.76
C ARG A 129 -9.28 13.68 8.36
N LEU A 130 -10.29 13.13 7.68
CA LEU A 130 -10.29 11.73 7.26
C LEU A 130 -9.13 11.41 6.31
N LEU A 131 -8.91 12.25 5.30
CA LEU A 131 -7.84 12.02 4.31
C LEU A 131 -6.46 12.19 4.93
N GLN A 132 -6.24 13.21 5.76
CA GLN A 132 -4.97 13.45 6.42
C GLN A 132 -4.62 12.31 7.38
N CYS A 133 -5.58 11.87 8.21
CA CYS A 133 -5.40 10.73 9.10
C CYS A 133 -5.09 9.46 8.30
N THR A 134 -5.90 9.15 7.30
CA THR A 134 -5.70 7.96 6.46
C THR A 134 -4.31 7.95 5.80
N ARG A 135 -3.82 9.12 5.33
CA ARG A 135 -2.45 9.25 4.78
C ARG A 135 -1.36 8.92 5.80
N GLN A 136 -1.57 9.16 7.10
CA GLN A 136 -0.64 8.74 8.15
C GLN A 136 -0.71 7.23 8.43
N ALA A 137 -1.88 6.60 8.26
CA ALA A 137 -2.03 5.16 8.46
C ALA A 137 -1.42 4.32 7.33
N VAL A 138 -1.52 4.78 6.07
CA VAL A 138 -1.09 4.01 4.89
C VAL A 138 0.32 3.41 4.99
N PRO A 139 1.36 4.15 5.42
CA PRO A 139 2.72 3.61 5.55
C PRO A 139 2.88 2.55 6.66
N LEU A 140 1.95 2.49 7.61
CA LEU A 140 2.01 1.58 8.75
C LEU A 140 1.51 0.18 8.40
N PHE A 141 0.63 0.07 7.39
CA PHE A 141 0.04 -1.19 6.98
C PHE A 141 1.06 -2.18 6.39
N SER A 142 0.77 -3.46 6.60
CA SER A 142 1.54 -4.56 6.01
C SER A 142 0.72 -5.84 6.06
N LYS A 143 1.27 -6.96 5.59
CA LYS A 143 0.63 -8.28 5.72
C LYS A 143 0.26 -8.70 7.16
N ASN A 144 0.81 -8.03 8.18
CA ASN A 144 0.55 -8.31 9.60
C ASN A 144 -0.07 -7.12 10.35
N VAL A 145 -0.29 -5.99 9.68
CA VAL A 145 -0.88 -4.77 10.28
C VAL A 145 -1.94 -4.29 9.30
N HIS A 146 -3.20 -4.52 9.63
CA HIS A 146 -4.29 -4.50 8.66
C HIS A 146 -4.99 -3.15 8.59
N SER A 147 -5.59 -2.88 7.42
CA SER A 147 -6.35 -1.66 7.11
C SER A 147 -7.87 -1.82 7.26
N THR A 148 -8.34 -2.92 7.84
CA THR A 148 -9.74 -3.38 7.76
C THR A 148 -10.76 -2.31 8.18
N ARG A 149 -10.54 -1.59 9.29
CA ARG A 149 -11.45 -0.54 9.77
C ARG A 149 -11.57 0.62 8.77
N PHE A 150 -10.44 1.10 8.26
CA PHE A 150 -10.42 2.16 7.24
C PHE A 150 -11.09 1.72 5.95
N VAL A 151 -10.79 0.52 5.43
CA VAL A 151 -11.42 0.02 4.20
C VAL A 151 -12.93 -0.14 4.40
N THR A 152 -13.36 -0.62 5.57
CA THR A 152 -14.78 -0.75 5.91
C THR A 152 -15.46 0.61 5.90
N TYR A 153 -14.89 1.60 6.58
CA TYR A 153 -15.39 2.96 6.63
C TYR A 153 -15.48 3.59 5.24
N PHE A 154 -14.43 3.47 4.42
CA PHE A 154 -14.42 4.01 3.07
C PHE A 154 -15.52 3.38 2.20
N CYS A 155 -15.72 2.07 2.29
CA CYS A 155 -16.77 1.38 1.54
C CYS A 155 -18.19 1.77 2.01
N GLU A 156 -18.41 1.91 3.31
CA GLU A 156 -19.74 2.17 3.87
C GLU A 156 -20.14 3.64 3.86
N GLN A 157 -19.19 4.55 4.14
CA GLN A 157 -19.48 5.96 4.40
C GLN A 157 -18.98 6.88 3.29
N VAL A 158 -17.84 6.58 2.66
CA VAL A 158 -17.19 7.50 1.71
C VAL A 158 -17.61 7.22 0.26
N LEU A 159 -17.53 5.96 -0.20
CA LEU A 159 -17.86 5.60 -1.59
C LEU A 159 -19.27 6.05 -2.03
N PRO A 160 -20.33 5.89 -1.21
CA PRO A 160 -21.66 6.38 -1.57
C PRO A 160 -21.71 7.89 -1.80
N ASN A 161 -20.85 8.64 -1.11
CA ASN A 161 -20.77 10.09 -1.15
C ASN A 161 -19.63 10.63 -2.05
N LEU A 162 -18.97 9.77 -2.83
CA LEU A 162 -17.81 10.18 -3.62
C LEU A 162 -18.12 11.36 -4.56
N GLY A 163 -19.29 11.31 -5.21
CA GLY A 163 -19.71 12.31 -6.21
C GLY A 163 -19.96 13.70 -5.64
N THR A 164 -20.18 13.83 -4.33
CA THR A 164 -20.45 15.10 -3.65
C THR A 164 -19.18 15.77 -3.14
N LEU A 165 -18.04 15.08 -3.17
CA LEU A 165 -16.78 15.63 -2.69
C LEU A 165 -16.27 16.71 -3.64
N THR A 166 -15.98 17.88 -3.08
CA THR A 166 -15.42 19.04 -3.78
C THR A 166 -14.17 19.51 -3.06
N THR A 167 -13.26 20.15 -3.79
CA THR A 167 -12.09 20.80 -3.18
C THR A 167 -11.91 22.19 -3.80
N PRO A 168 -11.54 23.21 -3.00
CA PRO A 168 -11.22 24.53 -3.53
C PRO A 168 -9.86 24.57 -4.25
N VAL A 169 -9.06 23.49 -4.17
CA VAL A 169 -7.73 23.43 -4.77
C VAL A 169 -7.83 23.17 -6.27
N GLU A 170 -7.46 24.17 -7.07
CA GLU A 170 -7.51 24.08 -8.53
C GLU A 170 -6.63 22.93 -9.06
N GLY A 171 -7.19 22.12 -9.97
CA GLY A 171 -6.50 20.99 -10.59
C GLY A 171 -6.35 19.74 -9.72
N LEU A 172 -6.79 19.78 -8.46
CA LEU A 172 -6.82 18.59 -7.60
C LEU A 172 -8.13 17.83 -7.77
N ASP A 173 -8.02 16.56 -8.15
CA ASP A 173 -9.15 15.65 -8.17
C ASP A 173 -9.26 14.91 -6.82
N ILE A 174 -10.09 15.45 -5.92
CA ILE A 174 -10.25 14.89 -4.57
C ILE A 174 -10.91 13.51 -4.57
N GLN A 175 -11.79 13.23 -5.53
CA GLN A 175 -12.42 11.91 -5.66
C GLN A 175 -11.38 10.87 -6.03
N LEU A 176 -10.48 11.20 -6.96
CA LEU A 176 -9.37 10.33 -7.30
C LEU A 176 -8.41 10.11 -6.11
N GLU A 177 -8.15 11.13 -5.29
CA GLU A 177 -7.31 10.99 -4.10
C GLU A 177 -7.92 10.03 -3.05
N VAL A 178 -9.23 10.10 -2.83
CA VAL A 178 -9.98 9.13 -2.01
C VAL A 178 -9.82 7.72 -2.55
N LEU A 179 -10.02 7.54 -3.86
CA LEU A 179 -9.93 6.24 -4.51
C LEU A 179 -8.51 5.66 -4.48
N LYS A 180 -7.48 6.50 -4.59
CA LYS A 180 -6.08 6.08 -4.43
C LYS A 180 -5.81 5.55 -3.03
N LEU A 181 -6.29 6.25 -2.00
CA LEU A 181 -6.15 5.79 -0.60
C LEU A 181 -6.85 4.44 -0.40
N LEU A 182 -8.08 4.30 -0.88
CA LEU A 182 -8.80 3.01 -0.81
C LEU A 182 -8.02 1.89 -1.51
N ALA A 183 -7.48 2.15 -2.70
CA ALA A 183 -6.70 1.17 -3.45
C ALA A 183 -5.45 0.73 -2.70
N GLU A 184 -4.67 1.66 -2.13
CA GLU A 184 -3.47 1.32 -1.34
C GLU A 184 -3.83 0.47 -0.13
N MET A 185 -4.87 0.85 0.61
CA MET A 185 -5.32 0.14 1.81
C MET A 185 -5.89 -1.24 1.51
N SER A 186 -6.57 -1.42 0.37
CA SER A 186 -7.28 -2.67 0.04
C SER A 186 -6.37 -3.92 0.06
N SER A 187 -5.11 -3.77 -0.31
CA SER A 187 -4.10 -4.85 -0.35
C SER A 187 -3.68 -5.35 1.03
N PHE A 188 -3.97 -4.58 2.09
CA PHE A 188 -3.67 -4.91 3.49
C PHE A 188 -4.93 -5.18 4.31
N CYS A 189 -6.07 -5.40 3.67
CA CYS A 189 -7.30 -5.72 4.38
C CYS A 189 -7.16 -7.09 5.08
N GLY A 190 -7.46 -7.13 6.38
CA GLY A 190 -7.53 -8.36 7.17
C GLY A 190 -8.85 -9.11 6.93
N ASP A 191 -9.28 -9.87 7.93
CA ASP A 191 -10.62 -10.47 7.91
C ASP A 191 -11.66 -9.39 8.18
N MET A 192 -12.68 -9.32 7.33
CA MET A 192 -13.71 -8.28 7.35
C MET A 192 -15.07 -8.93 7.59
N GLU A 193 -15.76 -8.53 8.66
CA GLU A 193 -17.09 -9.06 9.00
C GLU A 193 -18.12 -8.77 7.89
N LYS A 194 -18.16 -7.53 7.41
CA LYS A 194 -19.08 -7.07 6.36
C LYS A 194 -18.52 -7.21 4.95
N LEU A 195 -17.68 -8.21 4.69
CA LEU A 195 -16.96 -8.36 3.42
C LEU A 195 -17.89 -8.34 2.20
N GLU A 196 -18.96 -9.13 2.21
CA GLU A 196 -19.87 -9.23 1.06
C GLU A 196 -20.59 -7.89 0.78
N SER A 197 -21.10 -7.22 1.83
CA SER A 197 -21.77 -5.93 1.68
C SER A 197 -20.82 -4.85 1.17
N ASN A 198 -19.59 -4.81 1.68
CA ASN A 198 -18.60 -3.81 1.29
C ASN A 198 -18.09 -4.05 -0.13
N LEU A 199 -17.85 -5.32 -0.48
CA LEU A 199 -17.50 -5.72 -1.84
C LEU A 199 -18.63 -5.38 -2.83
N ARG A 200 -19.89 -5.53 -2.41
CA ARG A 200 -21.06 -5.12 -3.21
C ARG A 200 -21.09 -3.62 -3.47
N LYS A 201 -20.94 -2.78 -2.44
CA LYS A 201 -20.88 -1.31 -2.59
C LYS A 201 -19.75 -0.88 -3.51
N LEU A 202 -18.57 -1.48 -3.34
CA LEU A 202 -17.40 -1.22 -4.18
C LEU A 202 -17.65 -1.63 -5.63
N PHE A 203 -18.25 -2.80 -5.84
CA PHE A 203 -18.61 -3.28 -7.17
C PHE A 203 -19.65 -2.39 -7.85
N ASP A 204 -20.69 -1.97 -7.13
CA ASP A 204 -21.71 -1.06 -7.66
C ASP A 204 -21.07 0.27 -8.07
N LYS A 205 -20.16 0.80 -7.26
CA LYS A 205 -19.40 2.01 -7.59
C LYS A 205 -18.49 1.81 -8.82
N LEU A 206 -17.87 0.64 -8.98
CA LEU A 206 -17.08 0.30 -10.16
C LEU A 206 -17.93 0.33 -11.44
N LEU A 207 -19.17 -0.18 -11.39
CA LEU A 207 -20.06 -0.22 -12.57
C LEU A 207 -20.47 1.17 -13.06
N GLU A 208 -20.53 2.17 -12.18
CA GLU A 208 -20.78 3.58 -12.57
C GLU A 208 -19.71 4.11 -13.55
N TYR A 209 -18.48 3.61 -13.45
CA TYR A 209 -17.36 4.01 -14.30
C TYR A 209 -17.06 3.02 -15.44
N MET A 210 -17.86 1.96 -15.56
CA MET A 210 -17.76 0.95 -16.61
C MET A 210 -19.07 0.89 -17.42
N PRO A 211 -19.26 1.79 -18.39
CA PRO A 211 -20.51 1.87 -19.15
C PRO A 211 -20.76 0.61 -19.99
N LEU A 212 -22.02 0.41 -20.37
CA LEU A 212 -22.37 -0.56 -21.41
C LEU A 212 -21.87 -0.06 -22.78
N PRO A 213 -21.57 -0.97 -23.71
CA PRO A 213 -21.37 -0.60 -25.10
C PRO A 213 -22.58 0.20 -25.61
N PRO A 214 -22.38 1.27 -26.38
CA PRO A 214 -23.46 1.95 -27.08
C PRO A 214 -24.25 0.93 -27.92
N GLU A 215 -25.58 1.07 -27.95
CA GLU A 215 -26.39 0.29 -28.88
C GLU A 215 -25.94 0.62 -30.31
N GLU A 216 -25.64 -0.42 -31.10
CA GLU A 216 -25.31 -0.24 -32.51
C GLU A 216 -26.54 0.37 -33.19
N ALA A 217 -26.45 1.61 -33.66
CA ALA A 217 -27.50 2.17 -34.50
C ALA A 217 -27.57 1.31 -35.77
N GLU A 218 -28.66 0.55 -35.94
CA GLU A 218 -28.87 -0.34 -37.09
C GLU A 218 -28.86 0.38 -38.45
N ASN A 219 -28.91 1.71 -38.44
CA ASN A 219 -28.78 2.54 -39.63
C ASN A 219 -27.58 3.47 -39.40
N GLY A 220 -26.59 3.42 -40.31
CA GLY A 220 -25.34 4.18 -40.28
C GLY A 220 -25.47 5.71 -40.39
N GLU A 221 -26.48 6.27 -39.76
CA GLU A 221 -26.58 7.69 -39.45
C GLU A 221 -25.94 7.89 -38.08
N ASN A 222 -24.86 8.66 -38.07
CA ASN A 222 -24.15 9.10 -36.88
C ASN A 222 -25.16 9.70 -35.88
N ALA A 223 -25.64 8.89 -34.93
CA ALA A 223 -26.04 9.43 -33.64
C ALA A 223 -24.80 10.13 -33.12
N GLY A 224 -24.87 11.46 -32.96
CA GLY A 224 -23.83 12.29 -32.36
C GLY A 224 -23.65 11.98 -30.88
N ASN A 225 -23.42 10.72 -30.53
CA ASN A 225 -23.15 10.24 -29.20
C ASN A 225 -21.65 10.37 -28.99
N GLU A 226 -21.24 11.43 -28.30
CA GLU A 226 -19.89 11.52 -27.73
C GLU A 226 -19.57 10.18 -27.05
N GLU A 227 -18.56 9.46 -27.56
CA GLU A 227 -18.10 8.22 -26.90
C GLU A 227 -17.85 8.56 -25.42
N PRO A 228 -18.43 7.81 -24.46
CA PRO A 228 -18.31 8.15 -23.05
C PRO A 228 -16.84 8.18 -22.67
N LYS A 229 -16.38 9.33 -22.18
CA LYS A 229 -14.98 9.52 -21.81
C LYS A 229 -14.63 8.61 -20.64
N LEU A 230 -13.90 7.53 -20.93
CA LEU A 230 -13.53 6.52 -19.95
C LEU A 230 -12.54 7.10 -18.91
N GLN A 231 -12.90 7.02 -17.64
CA GLN A 231 -12.07 7.49 -16.52
C GLN A 231 -11.12 6.38 -16.04
N PHE A 232 -10.05 6.14 -16.80
CA PHE A 232 -9.11 5.05 -16.52
C PHE A 232 -8.50 5.09 -15.10
N SER A 233 -8.14 6.27 -14.59
CA SER A 233 -7.53 6.39 -13.25
C SER A 233 -8.49 5.94 -12.13
N TYR A 234 -9.79 6.24 -12.26
CA TYR A 234 -10.82 5.83 -11.30
C TYR A 234 -11.01 4.33 -11.35
N VAL A 235 -11.11 3.78 -12.56
CA VAL A 235 -11.26 2.35 -12.79
C VAL A 235 -10.04 1.57 -12.32
N GLU A 236 -8.82 2.07 -12.46
CA GLU A 236 -7.64 1.42 -11.86
C GLU A 236 -7.82 1.24 -10.35
N CYS A 237 -8.21 2.30 -9.65
CA CYS A 237 -8.37 2.26 -8.19
C CYS A 237 -9.48 1.31 -7.76
N LEU A 238 -10.66 1.43 -8.37
CA LEU A 238 -11.84 0.62 -8.03
C LEU A 238 -11.64 -0.85 -8.42
N LEU A 239 -11.12 -1.11 -9.62
CA LEU A 239 -10.88 -2.48 -10.09
C LEU A 239 -9.78 -3.16 -9.29
N TYR A 240 -8.71 -2.43 -8.91
CA TYR A 240 -7.68 -2.96 -8.03
C TYR A 240 -8.26 -3.32 -6.66
N SER A 241 -9.01 -2.39 -6.05
CA SER A 241 -9.63 -2.61 -4.74
C SER A 241 -10.63 -3.78 -4.76
N PHE A 242 -11.45 -3.87 -5.80
CA PHE A 242 -12.37 -4.98 -6.04
C PHE A 242 -11.62 -6.31 -6.16
N HIS A 243 -10.51 -6.33 -6.90
CA HIS A 243 -9.68 -7.52 -7.07
C HIS A 243 -9.05 -7.97 -5.74
N GLN A 244 -8.53 -7.05 -4.94
CA GLN A 244 -7.95 -7.37 -3.62
C GLN A 244 -8.97 -7.96 -2.65
N LEU A 245 -10.15 -7.34 -2.55
CA LEU A 245 -11.22 -7.81 -1.65
C LEU A 245 -11.92 -9.06 -2.20
N GLY A 246 -12.15 -9.13 -3.51
CA GLY A 246 -12.76 -10.27 -4.20
C GLY A 246 -11.96 -11.56 -4.05
N ARG A 247 -10.62 -11.47 -3.90
CA ARG A 247 -9.77 -12.61 -3.56
C ARG A 247 -10.19 -13.32 -2.27
N LYS A 248 -10.76 -12.59 -1.30
CA LYS A 248 -11.24 -13.14 -0.03
C LYS A 248 -12.65 -13.74 -0.11
N LEU A 249 -13.40 -13.41 -1.17
CA LEU A 249 -14.72 -13.98 -1.45
C LEU A 249 -14.84 -14.35 -2.95
N PRO A 250 -14.11 -15.40 -3.42
CA PRO A 250 -14.09 -15.76 -4.84
C PRO A 250 -15.47 -16.08 -5.41
N ASP A 251 -16.37 -16.56 -4.56
CA ASP A 251 -17.73 -16.94 -4.93
C ASP A 251 -18.67 -15.73 -5.17
N PHE A 252 -18.21 -14.51 -4.87
CA PHE A 252 -19.02 -13.30 -5.03
C PHE A 252 -19.60 -13.16 -6.45
N LEU A 253 -18.80 -13.40 -7.48
CA LEU A 253 -19.25 -13.31 -8.88
C LEU A 253 -19.89 -14.59 -9.41
N THR A 254 -19.53 -15.76 -8.87
CA THR A 254 -19.95 -17.07 -9.39
C THR A 254 -21.22 -17.61 -8.71
N ALA A 255 -21.64 -17.03 -7.58
CA ALA A 255 -22.89 -17.36 -6.93
C ALA A 255 -24.06 -17.27 -7.93
N LYS A 256 -24.94 -18.27 -7.92
CA LYS A 256 -26.04 -18.41 -8.89
C LYS A 256 -26.93 -17.16 -8.97
N LEU A 257 -27.14 -16.50 -7.82
CA LEU A 257 -27.91 -15.26 -7.71
C LEU A 257 -27.28 -14.07 -8.46
N ASN A 258 -25.98 -14.12 -8.74
CA ASN A 258 -25.23 -13.08 -9.45
C ASN A 258 -24.98 -13.42 -10.93
N ALA A 259 -25.56 -14.49 -11.48
CA ALA A 259 -25.28 -14.94 -12.85
C ALA A 259 -25.61 -13.87 -13.92
N GLU A 260 -26.75 -13.19 -13.81
CA GLU A 260 -27.11 -12.10 -14.72
C GLU A 260 -26.18 -10.90 -14.56
N LYS A 261 -25.85 -10.56 -13.31
CA LYS A 261 -24.91 -9.47 -13.00
C LYS A 261 -23.50 -9.74 -13.54
N LEU A 262 -23.04 -10.99 -13.48
CA LEU A 262 -21.78 -11.42 -14.06
C LEU A 262 -21.81 -11.31 -15.59
N LYS A 263 -22.94 -11.61 -16.23
CA LYS A 263 -23.11 -11.45 -17.68
C LYS A 263 -23.02 -9.98 -18.08
N ASP A 264 -23.76 -9.10 -17.39
CA ASP A 264 -23.68 -7.64 -17.58
C ASP A 264 -22.25 -7.13 -17.35
N PHE A 265 -21.60 -7.55 -16.27
CA PHE A 265 -20.23 -7.16 -15.96
C PHE A 265 -19.24 -7.60 -17.05
N LYS A 266 -19.38 -8.80 -17.62
CA LYS A 266 -18.53 -9.25 -18.73
C LYS A 266 -18.69 -8.39 -19.98
N ILE A 267 -19.90 -7.92 -20.28
CA ILE A 267 -20.15 -7.02 -21.41
C ILE A 267 -19.44 -5.68 -21.18
N ARG A 268 -19.55 -5.12 -19.98
CA ARG A 268 -18.85 -3.88 -19.58
C ARG A 268 -17.32 -4.04 -19.62
N LEU A 269 -16.79 -5.14 -19.10
CA LEU A 269 -15.36 -5.48 -19.18
C LEU A 269 -14.88 -5.56 -20.62
N GLN A 270 -15.67 -6.19 -21.50
CA GLN A 270 -15.32 -6.33 -22.91
C GLN A 270 -15.31 -4.97 -23.62
N TYR A 271 -16.31 -4.12 -23.36
CA TYR A 271 -16.35 -2.76 -23.90
C TYR A 271 -15.17 -1.93 -23.42
N PHE A 272 -14.91 -1.93 -22.11
CA PHE A 272 -13.80 -1.18 -21.51
C PHE A 272 -12.45 -1.67 -22.02
N ALA A 273 -12.27 -2.97 -22.24
CA ALA A 273 -11.07 -3.55 -22.83
C ALA A 273 -10.82 -3.07 -24.27
N ARG A 274 -11.87 -2.85 -25.09
CA ARG A 274 -11.73 -2.24 -26.41
C ARG A 274 -11.24 -0.79 -26.30
N GLY A 275 -11.84 0.01 -25.42
CA GLY A 275 -11.41 1.38 -25.15
C GLY A 275 -9.95 1.48 -24.67
N LEU A 276 -9.54 0.56 -23.80
CA LEU A 276 -8.14 0.44 -23.35
C LEU A 276 -7.18 0.19 -24.51
N GLN A 277 -7.52 -0.70 -25.45
CA GLN A 277 -6.64 -1.01 -26.59
C GLN A 277 -6.42 0.21 -27.49
N VAL A 278 -7.49 0.97 -27.76
CA VAL A 278 -7.42 2.21 -28.55
C VAL A 278 -6.52 3.23 -27.84
N TYR A 279 -6.74 3.45 -26.55
CA TYR A 279 -5.99 4.44 -25.78
C TYR A 279 -4.51 4.05 -25.62
N ILE A 280 -4.21 2.78 -25.35
CA ILE A 280 -2.82 2.26 -25.31
C ILE A 280 -2.11 2.49 -26.65
N ARG A 281 -2.80 2.25 -27.79
CA ARG A 281 -2.22 2.49 -29.12
C ARG A 281 -1.87 3.97 -29.32
N GLN A 282 -2.77 4.87 -28.95
CA GLN A 282 -2.54 6.33 -29.03
C GLN A 282 -1.35 6.76 -28.16
N LEU A 283 -1.29 6.29 -26.91
CA LEU A 283 -0.19 6.59 -25.98
C LEU A 283 1.16 6.08 -26.50
N ARG A 284 1.21 4.86 -27.04
CA ARG A 284 2.44 4.28 -27.61
C ARG A 284 2.93 5.06 -28.82
N LEU A 285 2.03 5.45 -29.73
CA LEU A 285 2.38 6.29 -30.88
C LEU A 285 2.91 7.66 -30.42
N ALA A 286 2.27 8.28 -29.43
CA ALA A 286 2.69 9.59 -28.91
C ALA A 286 4.04 9.56 -28.16
N LEU A 287 4.47 8.39 -27.69
CA LEU A 287 5.74 8.19 -26.98
C LEU A 287 6.82 7.53 -27.85
N GLN A 288 6.48 7.08 -29.06
CA GLN A 288 7.41 6.39 -29.94
C GLN A 288 8.58 7.31 -30.30
N GLY A 289 9.81 6.79 -30.18
CA GLY A 289 11.03 7.53 -30.49
C GLY A 289 11.46 8.56 -29.44
N LYS A 290 10.69 8.77 -28.36
CA LYS A 290 11.07 9.66 -27.26
C LYS A 290 11.97 8.92 -26.26
N THR A 291 13.13 9.49 -25.94
CA THR A 291 14.10 8.89 -25.01
C THR A 291 14.69 9.95 -24.07
N GLY A 292 15.28 9.51 -22.95
CA GLY A 292 16.02 10.36 -22.03
C GLY A 292 15.23 11.56 -21.52
N GLU A 293 15.77 12.76 -21.73
CA GLU A 293 15.16 14.04 -21.33
C GLU A 293 13.78 14.27 -21.96
N ALA A 294 13.53 13.77 -23.17
CA ALA A 294 12.23 13.95 -23.82
C ALA A 294 11.10 13.27 -23.03
N LEU A 295 11.38 12.17 -22.31
CA LEU A 295 10.37 11.50 -21.47
C LEU A 295 10.14 12.21 -20.12
N LYS A 296 10.99 13.17 -19.74
CA LYS A 296 10.88 13.91 -18.49
C LYS A 296 9.99 15.15 -18.58
N THR A 297 9.50 15.52 -19.76
CA THR A 297 8.52 16.59 -19.89
C THR A 297 7.22 16.20 -19.16
N GLU A 298 6.52 17.18 -18.60
CA GLU A 298 5.33 16.91 -17.80
C GLU A 298 4.25 16.18 -18.59
N GLU A 299 4.04 16.59 -19.85
CA GLU A 299 3.14 15.91 -20.78
C GLU A 299 3.50 14.43 -20.99
N ASN A 300 4.79 14.11 -21.16
CA ASN A 300 5.21 12.73 -21.39
C ASN A 300 5.20 11.91 -20.10
N LYS A 301 5.45 12.50 -18.93
CA LYS A 301 5.25 11.83 -17.64
C LYS A 301 3.79 11.40 -17.47
N ILE A 302 2.83 12.28 -17.77
CA ILE A 302 1.39 11.95 -17.72
C ILE A 302 1.09 10.78 -18.66
N LYS A 303 1.61 10.79 -19.90
CA LYS A 303 1.42 9.69 -20.86
C LYS A 303 2.05 8.37 -20.40
N VAL A 304 3.22 8.41 -19.76
CA VAL A 304 3.89 7.23 -19.19
C VAL A 304 3.08 6.66 -18.01
N VAL A 305 2.55 7.52 -17.13
CA VAL A 305 1.66 7.09 -16.05
C VAL A 305 0.38 6.48 -16.62
N ALA A 306 -0.23 7.11 -17.63
CA ALA A 306 -1.40 6.58 -18.32
C ALA A 306 -1.15 5.19 -18.94
N LEU A 307 0.04 4.92 -19.46
CA LEU A 307 0.41 3.57 -19.91
C LEU A 307 0.46 2.56 -18.76
N LYS A 308 0.92 2.95 -17.57
CA LYS A 308 0.89 2.07 -16.39
C LYS A 308 -0.55 1.79 -15.96
N ILE A 309 -1.38 2.83 -15.84
CA ILE A 309 -2.81 2.73 -15.50
C ILE A 309 -3.49 1.71 -16.42
N THR A 310 -3.38 1.94 -17.73
CA THR A 310 -4.06 1.11 -18.74
C THR A 310 -3.55 -0.34 -18.77
N ASN A 311 -2.24 -0.56 -18.59
CA ASN A 311 -1.69 -1.90 -18.48
C ASN A 311 -2.16 -2.62 -17.21
N ASN A 312 -2.20 -1.93 -16.06
CA ASN A 312 -2.70 -2.48 -14.80
C ASN A 312 -4.15 -2.94 -14.94
N ILE A 313 -5.01 -2.07 -15.49
CA ILE A 313 -6.42 -2.43 -15.74
C ILE A 313 -6.51 -3.64 -16.66
N ASN A 314 -5.75 -3.68 -17.76
CA ASN A 314 -5.77 -4.82 -18.69
C ASN A 314 -5.39 -6.15 -18.01
N VAL A 315 -4.42 -6.13 -17.09
CA VAL A 315 -4.04 -7.33 -16.31
C VAL A 315 -5.19 -7.76 -15.40
N LEU A 316 -5.79 -6.82 -14.66
CA LEU A 316 -6.90 -7.12 -13.75
C LEU A 316 -8.16 -7.62 -14.50
N ILE A 317 -8.48 -7.02 -15.65
CA ILE A 317 -9.58 -7.45 -16.51
C ILE A 317 -9.37 -8.89 -17.01
N LYS A 318 -8.14 -9.25 -17.42
CA LYS A 318 -7.82 -10.62 -17.85
C LYS A 318 -8.07 -11.62 -16.74
N ASP A 319 -7.67 -11.29 -15.52
CA ASP A 319 -7.92 -12.09 -14.31
C ASP A 319 -9.43 -12.35 -14.14
N LEU A 320 -10.26 -11.31 -14.26
CA LEU A 320 -11.72 -11.41 -14.08
C LEU A 320 -12.46 -12.09 -15.26
N PHE A 321 -11.84 -12.24 -16.42
CA PHE A 321 -12.42 -12.98 -17.56
C PHE A 321 -12.32 -14.49 -17.43
N HIS A 322 -11.44 -15.00 -16.56
CA HIS A 322 -11.35 -16.44 -16.32
C HIS A 322 -12.70 -17.01 -15.83
N ILE A 323 -12.93 -18.29 -16.10
CA ILE A 323 -14.12 -19.03 -15.64
C ILE A 323 -13.61 -20.20 -14.80
N PRO A 324 -13.67 -20.13 -13.46
CA PRO A 324 -14.11 -18.98 -12.64
C PRO A 324 -13.09 -17.81 -12.63
N PRO A 325 -13.49 -16.59 -12.22
CA PRO A 325 -12.60 -15.43 -12.13
C PRO A 325 -11.33 -15.73 -11.32
N SER A 326 -10.18 -15.22 -11.78
CA SER A 326 -8.87 -15.34 -11.15
C SER A 326 -8.52 -14.09 -10.35
N TYR A 327 -7.82 -14.27 -9.24
CA TYR A 327 -7.29 -13.19 -8.40
C TYR A 327 -5.79 -13.36 -8.11
N LYS A 328 -5.05 -13.88 -9.10
CA LYS A 328 -3.64 -14.29 -8.93
C LYS A 328 -2.64 -13.23 -9.38
N SER A 329 -3.05 -12.35 -10.30
CA SER A 329 -2.16 -11.33 -10.82
C SER A 329 -1.88 -10.26 -9.77
N THR A 330 -0.63 -9.81 -9.71
CA THR A 330 -0.20 -8.70 -8.84
C THR A 330 0.23 -7.54 -9.73
N VAL A 331 -0.34 -6.37 -9.49
CA VAL A 331 0.03 -5.12 -10.17
C VAL A 331 0.55 -4.11 -9.15
N THR A 332 1.51 -3.29 -9.58
CA THR A 332 1.95 -2.13 -8.79
C THR A 332 1.11 -0.93 -9.23
N LEU A 333 0.38 -0.32 -8.29
CA LEU A 333 -0.45 0.87 -8.55
C LEU A 333 0.36 1.94 -9.29
N SER A 334 -0.24 2.58 -10.28
CA SER A 334 0.48 3.44 -11.26
C SER A 334 1.26 4.60 -10.64
N TRP A 335 0.79 5.13 -9.49
CA TRP A 335 1.43 6.21 -8.73
C TRP A 335 2.43 5.72 -7.67
N LYS A 336 2.59 4.40 -7.48
CA LYS A 336 3.57 3.83 -6.55
C LYS A 336 4.86 3.46 -7.28
N PRO A 337 6.02 3.57 -6.61
CA PRO A 337 7.28 3.13 -7.19
C PRO A 337 7.25 1.60 -7.39
N VAL A 338 7.83 1.14 -8.50
CA VAL A 338 8.09 -0.29 -8.70
C VAL A 338 9.16 -0.69 -7.69
N GLN A 339 8.77 -1.41 -6.64
CA GLN A 339 9.74 -2.03 -5.74
C GLN A 339 10.51 -3.06 -6.58
N LYS A 340 11.79 -2.80 -6.82
CA LYS A 340 12.69 -3.83 -7.33
C LYS A 340 12.74 -4.90 -6.25
N VAL A 341 12.05 -6.00 -6.48
CA VAL A 341 12.33 -7.22 -5.72
C VAL A 341 13.79 -7.55 -6.03
N GLU A 342 14.67 -7.35 -5.06
CA GLU A 342 15.99 -7.98 -5.08
C GLU A 342 15.73 -9.49 -5.00
N MET A 343 15.51 -10.09 -6.17
CA MET A 343 15.64 -11.53 -6.33
C MET A 343 17.05 -11.86 -5.86
N GLY A 344 17.12 -12.57 -4.72
CA GLY A 344 18.34 -12.88 -4.01
C GLY A 344 19.48 -13.20 -4.97
N GLN A 345 20.54 -12.40 -4.85
CA GLN A 345 21.82 -12.70 -5.48
C GLN A 345 22.20 -14.12 -5.09
N LYS A 346 22.04 -15.06 -6.04
CA LYS A 346 22.83 -16.28 -6.03
C LYS A 346 24.28 -15.82 -5.94
N ARG A 347 24.95 -16.19 -4.84
CA ARG A 347 26.39 -16.04 -4.65
C ARG A 347 27.09 -16.50 -5.93
N ALA A 348 27.59 -15.55 -6.70
CA ALA A 348 28.66 -15.83 -7.65
C ALA A 348 29.93 -15.94 -6.80
N THR A 349 30.41 -17.16 -6.63
CA THR A 349 31.78 -17.43 -6.19
C THR A 349 32.73 -16.84 -7.23
N GLU A 350 33.58 -15.92 -6.79
CA GLU A 350 34.76 -15.48 -7.52
C GLU A 350 35.68 -16.68 -7.74
N ASP A 351 36.05 -16.92 -9.00
CA ASP A 351 37.22 -17.75 -9.33
C ASP A 351 38.09 -16.95 -10.31
N THR A 352 39.15 -16.38 -9.75
CA THR A 352 40.34 -15.94 -10.47
C THR A 352 41.07 -17.16 -11.02
N THR A 353 41.31 -17.24 -12.33
CA THR A 353 42.65 -17.35 -12.95
C THR A 353 42.62 -17.75 -14.42
N SER A 354 43.64 -17.23 -15.10
CA SER A 354 43.99 -17.21 -16.51
C SER A 354 44.45 -18.53 -17.13
N GLY A 355 44.24 -18.68 -18.44
CA GLY A 355 45.22 -19.32 -19.35
C GLY A 355 44.79 -20.61 -20.06
N SER A 356 44.71 -20.55 -21.41
CA SER A 356 44.69 -21.69 -22.35
C SER A 356 46.00 -21.70 -23.16
N PRO A 357 46.33 -22.69 -24.03
CA PRO A 357 46.32 -24.18 -23.96
C PRO A 357 47.72 -24.73 -24.49
N PRO A 358 48.02 -26.01 -24.93
CA PRO A 358 47.34 -26.79 -25.99
C PRO A 358 47.40 -28.36 -26.00
N LYS A 359 46.40 -28.97 -26.70
CA LYS A 359 46.34 -30.19 -27.55
C LYS A 359 47.13 -31.50 -27.23
N LYS A 360 46.39 -32.63 -27.19
CA LYS A 360 46.50 -33.81 -28.10
C LYS A 360 45.43 -34.91 -27.81
N SER A 361 44.87 -35.50 -28.86
CA SER A 361 44.02 -36.73 -28.93
C SER A 361 44.86 -37.92 -29.49
N PRO A 362 44.40 -39.18 -29.71
CA PRO A 362 43.05 -39.80 -29.59
C PRO A 362 43.00 -41.27 -29.01
N ALA A 363 41.78 -41.85 -28.85
CA ALA A 363 41.37 -43.27 -29.05
C ALA A 363 40.32 -43.78 -28.00
N GLY A 364 39.20 -44.38 -28.44
CA GLY A 364 38.08 -44.91 -27.61
C GLY A 364 38.25 -46.38 -27.16
N PRO A 365 37.19 -47.21 -26.89
CA PRO A 365 35.74 -46.94 -26.81
C PRO A 365 34.95 -47.67 -25.65
N LYS A 366 33.61 -47.43 -25.61
CA LYS A 366 32.44 -48.23 -25.09
C LYS A 366 31.90 -48.07 -23.64
N ARG A 367 30.58 -47.77 -23.62
CA ARG A 367 29.41 -48.13 -22.74
C ARG A 367 29.72 -48.79 -21.38
N ASP A 368 29.08 -48.44 -20.25
CA ASP A 368 27.64 -48.59 -19.98
C ASP A 368 27.22 -48.00 -18.61
N ALA A 369 25.90 -47.96 -18.38
CA ALA A 369 25.18 -47.95 -17.10
C ALA A 369 24.92 -46.62 -16.33
N ARG A 370 23.61 -46.35 -16.22
CA ARG A 370 22.94 -45.38 -15.35
C ARG A 370 23.45 -45.44 -13.91
N GLN A 371 23.94 -44.32 -13.36
CA GLN A 371 24.15 -44.18 -11.92
C GLN A 371 22.99 -43.44 -11.26
N ILE A 372 22.31 -44.19 -10.40
CA ILE A 372 21.29 -43.76 -9.45
C ILE A 372 21.99 -43.00 -8.32
N TYR A 373 21.44 -41.85 -7.93
CA TYR A 373 21.96 -41.02 -6.84
C TYR A 373 21.67 -41.66 -5.47
N ASN A 374 22.71 -41.84 -4.66
CA ASN A 374 22.61 -42.16 -3.24
C ASN A 374 22.97 -40.93 -2.40
N PRO A 375 22.11 -40.49 -1.45
CA PRO A 375 22.45 -39.38 -0.57
C PRO A 375 23.49 -39.80 0.50
N PRO A 376 24.33 -38.86 1.02
CA PRO A 376 25.44 -39.18 1.92
C PRO A 376 24.98 -39.61 3.31
N SER A 377 25.55 -40.73 3.77
CA SER A 377 25.42 -41.31 5.10
C SER A 377 26.07 -40.43 6.17
N GLY A 378 25.26 -39.94 7.12
CA GLY A 378 25.70 -39.29 8.35
C GLY A 378 26.08 -40.30 9.42
N LYS A 379 27.22 -40.06 10.09
CA LYS A 379 27.76 -40.90 11.16
C LYS A 379 27.18 -40.52 12.54
N TYR A 380 26.53 -41.52 13.17
CA TYR A 380 26.35 -41.85 14.60
C TYR A 380 25.87 -40.76 15.59
N SER A 381 24.74 -40.84 16.30
CA SER A 381 24.02 -41.89 17.08
C SER A 381 24.48 -42.07 18.55
N SER A 382 23.48 -42.42 19.38
CA SER A 382 23.44 -42.76 20.83
C SER A 382 23.22 -41.59 21.79
N ASN A 383 22.25 -41.55 22.71
CA ASN A 383 21.27 -42.50 23.24
C ASN A 383 20.11 -41.72 23.89
N LEU A 384 18.86 -42.20 23.78
CA LEU A 384 17.86 -42.21 24.87
C LEU A 384 16.59 -42.96 24.41
N SER A 385 16.60 -44.25 24.73
CA SER A 385 15.54 -45.12 25.27
C SER A 385 14.06 -44.87 24.93
N ASN A 386 13.52 -45.83 24.18
CA ASN A 386 12.27 -46.61 24.40
C ASN A 386 11.02 -45.92 24.94
N PHE A 387 9.96 -45.85 24.10
CA PHE A 387 8.60 -46.24 24.51
C PHE A 387 7.86 -46.93 23.36
N ASN A 388 7.30 -48.09 23.68
CA ASN A 388 6.67 -49.07 22.78
C ASN A 388 5.31 -48.63 22.22
N TYR A 389 4.96 -49.24 21.08
CA TYR A 389 3.70 -49.11 20.34
C TYR A 389 2.87 -50.38 20.51
N GLU A 390 1.68 -50.33 21.09
CA GLU A 390 0.58 -51.31 20.88
C GLU A 390 -0.74 -50.54 20.98
N ARG A 391 -1.44 -50.26 19.88
CA ARG A 391 -2.41 -51.13 19.17
C ARG A 391 -3.60 -51.54 20.05
N SER A 392 -4.76 -50.90 19.87
CA SER A 392 -6.04 -51.60 19.80
C SER A 392 -7.09 -50.78 19.05
N LEU A 393 -7.63 -51.42 18.01
CA LEU A 393 -8.85 -51.09 17.30
C LEU A 393 -10.02 -51.82 18.01
N GLN A 394 -11.19 -51.20 17.91
CA GLN A 394 -12.54 -51.75 17.96
C GLN A 394 -13.20 -52.07 19.31
N GLY A 395 -14.41 -51.50 19.46
CA GLY A 395 -15.48 -52.14 20.22
C GLY A 395 -16.61 -51.24 20.73
N LYS A 396 -17.38 -50.58 19.85
CA LYS A 396 -18.85 -50.66 19.74
C LYS A 396 -19.42 -49.64 18.76
#